data_AF-A0A396K7F9-F1
#
_entry.id   AF-A0A396K7F9-F1
#
_cell.length_a   1.000
_cell.length_b   1.000
_cell.length_c   1.000
_cell.angle_alpha   90.00
_cell.angle_beta   90.00
_cell.angle_gamma   90.00
#
_symmetry.space_group_name_H-M   'P 1'
#
loop_
_entity.id
_entity.type
_entity.pdbx_description
1 polymer ?
#
loop_
_entity_poly.entity_id
_entity_poly.type
_entity_poly.pdbx_seq_one_letter_code
_entity_poly.pdbx_strand_id
1 'polypeptide(L)'
;MQRINKEYLQPLPSDDVIESYLPHDRQTTVRSDSLVTYHNCKYSVPPEYIGKPVRLLVSDNTLRIYSSTDLIAVHALSTKRMNYQKDHYQQLLTQTMKEADMVAELAEVNLKQMDAFL
;
A
#
# COMPACT_ATOMS: atom_id res chain seq x y z
N MET A 1 18.30 -42.98 -3.49
CA MET A 1 19.28 -41.87 -3.57
C MET A 1 19.31 -41.36 -5.01
N GLN A 2 18.51 -40.34 -5.33
CA GLN A 2 18.56 -39.70 -6.66
C GLN A 2 19.65 -38.62 -6.65
N ARG A 3 20.52 -38.64 -7.67
CA ARG A 3 21.64 -37.72 -7.85
C ARG A 3 21.08 -36.43 -8.47
N ILE A 4 21.27 -35.28 -7.82
CA ILE A 4 20.87 -33.97 -8.34
C ILE A 4 21.94 -33.52 -9.34
N ASN A 5 21.59 -33.43 -10.63
CA ASN A 5 22.46 -32.96 -11.69
C ASN A 5 22.74 -31.46 -11.52
N LYS A 6 24.02 -31.09 -11.52
CA LYS A 6 24.55 -29.71 -11.39
C LYS A 6 24.30 -28.81 -12.62
N GLU A 7 23.62 -29.30 -13.64
CA GLU A 7 23.45 -28.62 -14.94
C GLU A 7 22.14 -27.80 -15.07
N TYR A 8 21.32 -27.72 -14.02
CA TYR A 8 20.10 -26.90 -14.00
C TYR A 8 20.21 -25.60 -13.21
N LEU A 9 21.43 -25.22 -12.79
CA LEU A 9 21.64 -23.93 -12.18
C LEU A 9 21.79 -22.90 -13.32
N GLN A 10 20.75 -22.08 -13.49
CA GLN A 10 20.86 -20.88 -14.30
C GLN A 10 22.03 -20.04 -13.77
N PRO A 11 22.79 -19.36 -14.65
CA PRO A 11 23.86 -18.47 -14.21
C PRO A 11 23.29 -17.47 -13.21
N LEU A 12 24.11 -17.07 -12.22
CA LEU A 12 23.71 -16.04 -11.27
C LEU A 12 23.19 -14.84 -12.09
N PRO A 13 21.96 -14.38 -11.82
CA PRO A 13 21.42 -13.23 -12.52
C PRO A 13 22.39 -12.06 -12.36
N SER A 14 22.55 -11.25 -13.41
CA SER A 14 23.41 -10.06 -13.39
C SER A 14 23.04 -9.16 -12.21
N ASP A 15 24.00 -8.39 -11.69
CA ASP A 15 23.77 -7.46 -10.57
C ASP A 15 22.57 -6.53 -10.82
N ASP A 16 22.30 -6.10 -12.06
CA ASP A 16 21.11 -5.32 -12.44
C ASP A 16 19.78 -6.05 -12.16
N VAL A 17 19.73 -7.35 -12.40
CA VAL A 17 18.56 -8.18 -12.12
C VAL A 17 18.41 -8.32 -10.61
N ILE A 18 19.52 -8.55 -9.89
CA ILE A 18 19.54 -8.61 -8.42
C ILE A 18 19.06 -7.29 -7.81
N GLU A 19 19.49 -6.14 -8.34
CA GLU A 19 19.11 -4.80 -7.88
C GLU A 19 17.62 -4.50 -8.11
N SER A 20 17.00 -5.06 -9.15
CA SER A 20 15.53 -5.03 -9.34
C SER A 20 14.76 -5.92 -8.35
N TYR A 21 15.42 -6.95 -7.79
CA TYR A 21 14.89 -7.79 -6.71
C TYR A 21 15.23 -7.25 -5.31
N LEU A 22 16.23 -6.38 -5.20
CA LEU A 22 16.55 -5.67 -3.97
C LEU A 22 15.46 -4.62 -3.74
N PRO A 23 14.66 -4.76 -2.66
CA PRO A 23 13.68 -3.76 -2.33
C PRO A 23 14.40 -2.43 -2.15
N HIS A 24 13.96 -1.39 -2.86
CA HIS A 24 14.06 -0.05 -2.30
C HIS A 24 13.04 0.05 -1.14
N ASP A 25 13.18 -0.83 -0.13
CA ASP A 25 12.23 -0.99 0.95
C ASP A 25 12.28 0.25 1.82
N ARG A 26 11.30 1.10 1.61
CA ARG A 26 11.09 2.22 2.50
C ARG A 26 10.16 1.76 3.62
N GLN A 27 10.65 1.77 4.84
CA GLN A 27 9.80 1.60 6.01
C GLN A 27 9.14 2.93 6.36
N THR A 28 7.85 2.88 6.70
CA THR A 28 7.10 4.03 7.18
C THR A 28 6.03 3.58 8.18
N THR A 29 5.53 4.52 8.97
CA THR A 29 4.47 4.25 9.95
C THR A 29 3.14 4.74 9.40
N VAL A 30 2.11 3.91 9.51
CA VAL A 30 0.74 4.30 9.16
C VAL A 30 0.26 5.40 10.09
N ARG A 31 -0.20 6.51 9.51
CA ARG A 31 -0.69 7.67 10.26
C ARG A 31 -2.12 7.47 10.75
N SER A 32 -2.58 8.34 11.64
CA SER A 32 -3.94 8.33 12.21
C SER A 32 -5.07 8.50 11.19
N ASP A 33 -4.77 9.01 10.00
CA ASP A 33 -5.69 9.10 8.86
C ASP A 33 -5.70 7.83 8.00
N SER A 34 -5.10 6.72 8.48
CA SER A 34 -4.97 5.46 7.74
C SER A 34 -4.21 5.61 6.42
N LEU A 35 -3.24 6.53 6.37
CA LEU A 35 -2.42 6.80 5.19
C LEU A 35 -0.93 6.55 5.46
N VAL A 36 -0.22 6.19 4.39
CA VAL A 36 1.24 6.20 4.31
C VAL A 36 1.69 7.21 3.26
N THR A 37 2.90 7.76 3.41
CA THR A 37 3.43 8.76 2.47
C THR A 37 4.54 8.16 1.62
N TYR A 38 4.43 8.31 0.31
CA TYR A 38 5.44 7.94 -0.67
C TYR A 38 5.56 9.04 -1.74
N HIS A 39 6.77 9.58 -1.94
CA HIS A 39 7.06 10.70 -2.85
C HIS A 39 6.02 11.84 -2.81
N ASN A 40 5.72 12.37 -1.62
CA ASN A 40 4.77 13.48 -1.39
C ASN A 40 3.30 13.19 -1.77
N CYS A 41 2.98 11.94 -2.10
CA CYS A 41 1.64 11.44 -2.28
C CYS A 41 1.31 10.52 -1.12
N LYS A 42 0.05 10.52 -0.69
CA LYS A 42 -0.42 9.66 0.38
C LYS A 42 -1.26 8.53 -0.19
N TYR A 43 -1.14 7.35 0.40
CA TYR A 43 -1.82 6.13 -0.04
C TYR A 43 -2.48 5.47 1.15
N SER A 44 -3.73 5.06 0.97
CA SER A 44 -4.51 4.46 2.05
C SER A 44 -4.14 3.02 2.33
N VAL A 45 -4.27 2.65 3.59
CA VAL A 45 -4.17 1.28 4.08
C VAL A 45 -5.39 0.99 4.95
N PRO A 46 -5.68 -0.27 5.30
CA PRO A 46 -6.74 -0.58 6.26
C PRO A 46 -6.44 0.05 7.63
N PRO A 47 -7.45 0.59 8.34
CA PRO A 47 -7.23 1.37 9.54
C PRO A 47 -6.82 0.54 10.77
N GLU A 48 -6.95 -0.79 10.71
CA GLU A 48 -6.35 -1.71 11.68
C GLU A 48 -4.81 -1.62 11.75
N TYR A 49 -4.17 -1.00 10.75
CA TYR A 49 -2.72 -0.80 10.70
C TYR A 49 -2.26 0.57 11.23
N ILE A 50 -3.16 1.44 11.68
CA ILE A 50 -2.81 2.75 12.24
C ILE A 50 -1.77 2.60 13.36
N GLY A 51 -0.69 3.38 13.29
CA GLY A 51 0.41 3.36 14.25
C GLY A 51 1.40 2.20 14.06
N LYS A 52 1.14 1.26 13.14
CA LYS A 52 2.05 0.15 12.86
C LYS A 52 3.07 0.51 11.76
N PRO A 53 4.31 -0.02 11.84
CA PRO A 53 5.27 0.09 10.75
C PRO A 53 4.87 -0.81 9.58
N VAL A 54 5.07 -0.33 8.36
CA VAL A 54 4.81 -1.04 7.12
C VAL A 54 5.96 -0.83 6.13
N ARG A 55 6.15 -1.79 5.23
CA ARG A 55 7.16 -1.73 4.16
C ARG A 55 6.51 -1.32 2.86
N LEU A 56 7.16 -0.41 2.15
CA LEU A 56 6.76 0.05 0.84
C LEU A 56 7.66 -0.59 -0.21
N LEU A 57 7.06 -1.24 -1.20
CA LEU A 57 7.75 -1.81 -2.34
C LEU A 57 7.15 -1.23 -3.62
N VAL A 58 7.98 -0.72 -4.52
CA VAL A 58 7.54 -0.21 -5.81
C VAL A 58 8.09 -1.07 -6.93
N SER A 59 7.18 -1.55 -7.78
CA SER A 59 7.53 -2.29 -9.00
C SER A 59 6.43 -2.03 -10.03
N ASP A 60 6.80 -1.82 -11.29
CA ASP A 60 5.85 -1.60 -12.41
C ASP A 60 4.82 -0.49 -12.12
N ASN A 61 5.30 0.68 -11.68
CA ASN A 61 4.48 1.84 -11.31
C ASN A 61 3.39 1.52 -10.26
N THR A 62 3.59 0.46 -9.48
CA THR A 62 2.65 -0.01 -8.46
C THR A 62 3.32 -0.01 -7.10
N LEU A 63 2.73 0.71 -6.15
CA LEU A 63 3.10 0.71 -4.75
C LEU A 63 2.39 -0.44 -4.04
N ARG A 64 3.16 -1.38 -3.53
CA ARG A 64 2.71 -2.49 -2.67
C ARG A 64 3.11 -2.18 -1.24
N ILE A 65 2.15 -2.28 -0.32
CA ILE A 65 2.33 -1.94 1.10
C ILE A 65 2.18 -3.23 1.90
N TYR A 66 3.21 -3.55 2.69
CA TYR A 66 3.24 -4.77 3.48
C TYR A 66 3.29 -4.49 4.98
N SER A 67 2.48 -5.21 5.75
CA SER A 67 2.71 -5.34 7.19
C SER A 67 3.42 -6.66 7.45
N SER A 68 4.69 -6.60 7.83
CA SER A 68 5.56 -7.79 7.94
C SER A 68 5.65 -8.57 6.61
N THR A 69 4.90 -9.66 6.47
CA THR A 69 4.81 -10.50 5.26
C THR A 69 3.51 -10.30 4.48
N ASP A 70 2.52 -9.65 5.10
CA ASP A 70 1.16 -9.58 4.57
C ASP A 70 1.02 -8.37 3.65
N LEU A 71 0.52 -8.59 2.44
CA LEU A 71 0.20 -7.51 1.51
C LEU A 71 -1.13 -6.88 1.93
N ILE A 72 -1.07 -5.65 2.46
CA ILE A 72 -2.24 -4.98 3.04
C ILE A 72 -2.89 -3.97 2.10
N ALA A 73 -2.14 -3.44 1.13
CA ALA A 73 -2.67 -2.50 0.15
C ALA A 73 -1.81 -2.47 -1.12
N VAL A 74 -2.46 -2.20 -2.25
CA VAL A 74 -1.83 -2.04 -3.56
C VAL A 74 -2.41 -0.80 -4.22
N HIS A 75 -1.54 0.09 -4.68
CA HIS A 75 -1.91 1.34 -5.35
C HIS A 75 -1.11 1.52 -6.63
N ALA A 76 -1.75 2.04 -7.68
CA ALA A 76 -1.00 2.65 -8.77
C ALA A 76 -0.35 3.95 -8.28
N LEU A 77 0.91 4.19 -8.66
CA LEU A 77 1.54 5.48 -8.39
C LEU A 77 0.79 6.58 -9.14
N SER A 78 0.54 7.67 -8.44
CA SER A 78 -0.26 8.79 -8.92
C SER A 78 0.40 10.11 -8.52
N THR A 79 0.07 11.18 -9.24
CA THR A 79 0.39 12.56 -8.85
C THR A 79 -0.64 13.14 -7.87
N LYS A 80 -1.76 12.44 -7.66
CA LYS A 80 -2.80 12.83 -6.70
C LYS A 80 -2.23 12.80 -5.28
N ARG A 81 -2.42 13.89 -4.54
CA ARG A 81 -1.87 14.06 -3.19
C ARG A 81 -2.40 13.03 -2.19
N MET A 82 -3.64 12.58 -2.33
CA MET A 82 -4.31 11.65 -1.41
C MET A 82 -5.03 10.55 -2.17
N ASN A 83 -4.58 9.31 -2.03
CA ASN A 83 -5.09 8.15 -2.74
C ASN A 83 -5.83 7.22 -1.77
N TYR A 84 -7.07 7.58 -1.46
CA TYR A 84 -7.97 6.73 -0.69
C TYR A 84 -8.62 5.68 -1.58
N GLN A 85 -8.56 4.43 -1.16
CA GLN A 85 -9.47 3.39 -1.61
C GLN A 85 -10.76 3.51 -0.81
N LYS A 86 -11.90 3.34 -1.49
CA LYS A 86 -13.23 3.53 -0.90
C LYS A 86 -13.42 2.66 0.34
N ASP A 87 -13.02 1.39 0.26
CA ASP A 87 -13.16 0.42 1.35
C ASP A 87 -12.38 0.84 2.60
N HIS A 88 -11.11 1.26 2.45
CA HIS A 88 -10.29 1.73 3.57
C HIS A 88 -10.88 2.97 4.24
N TYR A 89 -11.38 3.90 3.44
CA TYR A 89 -11.98 5.14 3.96
C TYR A 89 -13.31 4.87 4.68
N GLN A 90 -14.14 3.97 4.14
CA GLN A 90 -15.37 3.52 4.80
C GLN A 90 -15.06 2.85 6.14
N GLN A 91 -14.09 1.94 6.19
CA GLN A 91 -13.66 1.30 7.44
C GLN A 91 -13.18 2.33 8.47
N LEU A 92 -12.40 3.32 8.04
CA LEU A 92 -11.91 4.39 8.91
C LEU A 92 -13.07 5.22 9.49
N LEU A 93 -14.06 5.55 8.66
CA LEU A 93 -15.25 6.28 9.10
C LEU A 93 -16.09 5.44 10.06
N THR A 94 -16.29 4.14 9.80
CA THR A 94 -17.02 3.23 10.69
C THR A 94 -16.36 3.13 12.06
N GLN A 95 -15.02 3.18 12.15
CA GLN A 95 -14.32 3.19 13.44
C GLN A 95 -14.45 4.52 14.19
N THR A 96 -14.66 5.62 13.47
CA THR A 96 -14.71 6.97 14.04
C THR A 96 -16.14 7.41 14.36
N MET A 97 -17.13 6.91 13.62
CA MET A 97 -18.54 7.28 13.72
C MET A 97 -19.33 6.24 14.51
N LYS A 98 -20.23 6.70 15.39
CA LYS A 98 -21.11 5.81 16.18
C LYS A 98 -22.28 5.23 15.37
N GLU A 99 -22.63 5.85 14.26
CA GLU A 99 -23.78 5.46 13.41
C GLU A 99 -23.28 4.93 12.07
N ALA A 100 -23.28 3.59 11.94
CA ALA A 100 -22.73 2.90 10.77
C ALA A 100 -23.58 3.06 9.50
N ASP A 101 -24.89 3.26 9.64
CA ASP A 101 -25.86 3.22 8.52
C ASP A 101 -25.68 4.35 7.50
N MET A 102 -25.08 5.48 7.90
CA MET A 102 -24.83 6.64 7.02
C MET A 102 -23.39 6.69 6.48
N VAL A 103 -22.51 5.77 6.89
CA VAL A 103 -21.07 5.84 6.58
C VAL A 103 -20.81 5.69 5.08
N ALA A 104 -21.54 4.80 4.40
CA ALA A 104 -21.29 4.51 2.99
C ALA A 104 -21.57 5.71 2.08
N GLU A 105 -22.71 6.38 2.28
CA GLU A 105 -23.10 7.57 1.51
C GLU A 105 -22.18 8.75 1.81
N LEU A 106 -21.88 8.99 3.10
CA LEU A 106 -20.98 10.05 3.52
C LEU A 106 -19.56 9.86 2.97
N ALA A 107 -19.06 8.61 2.97
CA ALA A 107 -17.76 8.29 2.41
C ALA A 107 -17.68 8.69 0.93
N GLU A 108 -18.72 8.40 0.16
CA GLU A 108 -18.76 8.72 -1.26
C GLU A 108 -18.83 10.23 -1.52
N VAL A 109 -19.65 10.96 -0.76
CA VAL A 109 -19.74 12.43 -0.86
C VAL A 109 -18.40 13.07 -0.51
N ASN A 110 -17.77 12.67 0.59
CA ASN A 110 -16.50 13.22 1.04
C ASN A 110 -15.38 12.95 0.04
N LEU A 111 -15.27 11.73 -0.49
CA LEU A 111 -14.24 11.40 -1.48
C LEU A 111 -14.41 12.22 -2.76
N LYS A 112 -15.64 12.38 -3.26
CA LYS A 112 -15.93 13.23 -4.43
C LYS A 112 -15.54 14.68 -4.20
N GLN A 113 -15.82 15.22 -3.02
CA GLN A 113 -15.41 16.58 -2.67
C GLN A 113 -13.89 16.69 -2.61
N MET A 114 -13.19 15.74 -1.98
CA MET A 114 -11.72 15.74 -1.91
C MET A 114 -11.06 15.69 -3.29
N ASP A 115 -11.65 14.95 -4.23
CA ASP A 115 -11.21 14.91 -5.63
C ASP A 115 -11.44 16.23 -6.38
N ALA A 116 -12.48 16.99 -6.02
CA ALA A 116 -12.80 18.26 -6.69
C ALA A 116 -11.94 19.46 -6.24
N PHE A 117 -11.23 19.34 -5.11
CA PHE A 117 -10.41 20.42 -4.53
C PHE A 117 -8.89 20.31 -4.83
N LEU A 118 -8.46 19.31 -5.62
CA LEU A 118 -7.07 19.04 -5.99
C LEU A 118 -6.83 19.24 -7.48
#